data_AF-A0A350JHN1-F1
#
_entry.id   AF-A0A350JHN1-F1
#
_cell.length_a   1.000
_cell.length_b   1.000
_cell.length_c   1.000
_cell.angle_alpha   90.00
_cell.angle_beta   90.00
_cell.angle_gamma   90.00
#
_symmetry.space_group_name_H-M   'P 1'
#
loop_
_entity.id
_entity.type
_entity.pdbx_description
1 polymer ?
#
loop_
_entity_poly.entity_id
_entity_poly.type
_entity_poly.pdbx_seq_one_letter_code
_entity_poly.pdbx_strand_id
1 'polypeptide(L)'
;FLVTGSSNAFNQVIERDLDKLMNRTADRPIPDGRMEVPEALIVASLTGFFGLLILWFGLNPLSGILGALALFLYVAAYTPLKRVGPIAVFVGAFPGAIPPMLGYVAATGDFGLIPGVLFAAQFMWQFPHFWAIAW
;
A
#
# COMPACT_ATOMS: atom_id res chain seq x y z
N PHE A 1 -3.32 -9.70 2.20
CA PHE A 1 -2.05 -10.12 1.59
C PHE A 1 -1.95 -9.73 0.12
N LEU A 2 -2.83 -10.23 -0.76
CA LEU A 2 -2.74 -9.99 -2.21
C LEU A 2 -2.70 -8.51 -2.61
N VAL A 3 -3.58 -7.68 -2.04
CA VAL A 3 -3.61 -6.23 -2.30
C VAL A 3 -2.30 -5.55 -1.88
N THR A 4 -1.80 -5.86 -0.68
CA THR A 4 -0.51 -5.32 -0.19
C THR A 4 0.66 -5.78 -1.05
N GLY A 5 0.68 -7.04 -1.47
CA GLY A 5 1.69 -7.58 -2.38
C GLY A 5 1.69 -6.85 -3.72
N SER A 6 0.51 -6.62 -4.30
CA SER A 6 0.31 -5.83 -5.52
C SER A 6 0.85 -4.41 -5.38
N SER A 7 0.47 -3.70 -4.30
CA SER A 7 0.96 -2.34 -4.02
C SER A 7 2.48 -2.27 -3.93
N ASN A 8 3.11 -3.24 -3.26
CA ASN A 8 4.57 -3.30 -3.15
C ASN A 8 5.24 -3.66 -4.49
N ALA A 9 4.66 -4.56 -5.27
CA ALA A 9 5.17 -4.91 -6.59
C ALA A 9 5.13 -3.69 -7.54
N PHE A 10 4.00 -2.96 -7.59
CA PHE A 10 3.92 -1.71 -8.35
C PHE A 10 4.91 -0.66 -7.86
N ASN A 11 5.09 -0.53 -6.55
CA ASN A 11 6.08 0.38 -5.98
C ASN A 11 7.51 0.04 -6.45
N GLN A 12 7.90 -1.24 -6.44
CA GLN A 12 9.20 -1.66 -6.97
C GLN A 12 9.34 -1.42 -8.48
N VAL A 13 8.27 -1.61 -9.26
CA VAL A 13 8.30 -1.30 -10.70
C VAL A 13 8.55 0.20 -10.94
N ILE A 14 7.89 1.06 -10.16
CA ILE A 14 8.02 2.52 -10.27
C ILE A 14 9.39 2.99 -9.78
N GLU A 15 9.91 2.44 -8.69
CA GLU A 15 11.17 2.84 -8.06
C GLU A 15 12.41 2.10 -8.60
N ARG A 16 12.27 1.20 -9.58
CA ARG A 16 13.34 0.31 -10.08
C ARG A 16 14.68 1.00 -10.37
N ASP A 17 14.66 2.22 -10.94
CA ASP A 17 15.88 2.90 -11.37
C ASP A 17 16.61 3.53 -10.17
N LEU A 18 15.86 3.94 -9.13
CA LEU A 18 16.40 4.43 -7.87
C LEU A 18 16.84 3.27 -6.98
N ASP A 19 16.08 2.18 -6.97
CA ASP A 19 16.38 1.01 -6.15
C ASP A 19 17.76 0.41 -6.51
N LYS A 20 18.19 0.50 -7.78
CA LYS A 20 19.53 0.11 -8.27
C LYS A 20 20.67 0.92 -7.64
N LEU A 21 20.40 2.14 -7.20
CA LEU A 21 21.42 3.06 -6.67
C LEU A 21 21.58 2.93 -5.14
N MET A 22 20.81 2.07 -4.50
CA MET A 22 20.72 1.95 -3.05
C MET A 22 21.14 0.56 -2.56
N ASN A 23 22.17 0.45 -1.73
CA ASN A 23 22.67 -0.82 -1.18
C ASN A 23 21.56 -1.69 -0.54
N ARG A 24 20.57 -1.08 0.10
CA ARG A 24 19.48 -1.80 0.77
C ARG A 24 18.47 -2.44 -0.21
N THR A 25 18.35 -1.92 -1.42
CA THR A 25 17.29 -2.28 -2.38
C THR A 25 17.80 -2.73 -3.74
N ALA A 26 19.13 -2.67 -3.96
CA ALA A 26 19.78 -3.11 -5.19
C ALA A 26 19.52 -4.60 -5.48
N ASP A 27 19.40 -5.43 -4.44
CA ASP A 27 19.15 -6.87 -4.59
C ASP A 27 17.66 -7.22 -4.82
N ARG A 28 16.77 -6.23 -5.01
CA ARG A 28 15.36 -6.51 -5.31
C ARG A 28 15.22 -7.17 -6.69
N PRO A 29 14.16 -7.98 -6.94
CA PRO A 29 14.04 -8.78 -8.17
C PRO A 29 14.13 -7.99 -9.49
N ILE A 30 13.59 -6.77 -9.55
CA ILE A 30 13.58 -5.96 -10.78
C ILE A 30 14.91 -5.19 -10.97
N PRO A 31 15.46 -4.48 -9.95
CA PRO A 31 16.80 -3.89 -10.02
C PRO A 31 17.92 -4.88 -10.38
N ASP A 32 17.86 -6.08 -9.80
CA ASP A 32 18.84 -7.17 -9.95
C ASP A 32 18.65 -7.97 -11.25
N GLY A 33 17.62 -7.66 -12.05
CA GLY A 33 17.37 -8.32 -13.34
C GLY A 33 16.86 -9.75 -13.25
N ARG A 34 16.49 -10.24 -12.06
CA ARG A 34 15.89 -11.58 -11.86
C ARG A 34 14.43 -11.68 -12.32
N MET A 35 13.79 -10.54 -12.60
CA MET A 35 12.42 -10.45 -13.10
C MET A 35 12.30 -9.24 -14.04
N GLU A 36 11.66 -9.43 -15.19
CA GLU A 36 11.42 -8.33 -16.12
C GLU A 36 10.25 -7.44 -15.66
N VAL A 37 10.26 -6.17 -16.08
CA VAL A 37 9.20 -5.21 -15.74
C VAL A 37 7.79 -5.69 -16.18
N PRO A 38 7.60 -6.24 -17.40
CA PRO A 38 6.29 -6.75 -17.81
C PRO A 38 5.79 -7.90 -16.92
N GLU A 39 6.68 -8.82 -16.52
CA GLU A 39 6.34 -9.92 -15.61
C GLU A 39 5.88 -9.40 -14.25
N ALA A 40 6.64 -8.44 -13.68
CA ALA A 40 6.29 -7.81 -12.42
C ALA A 40 4.94 -7.07 -12.49
N LEU A 41 4.65 -6.38 -13.61
CA LEU A 41 3.37 -5.70 -13.83
C LEU A 41 2.20 -6.69 -13.94
N ILE A 42 2.40 -7.84 -14.60
CA ILE A 42 1.39 -8.89 -14.70
C ILE A 42 1.10 -9.45 -13.31
N VAL A 43 2.13 -9.82 -12.54
CA VAL A 43 1.97 -10.35 -11.18
C VAL A 43 1.30 -9.31 -10.27
N ALA A 44 1.72 -8.05 -10.33
CA ALA A 44 1.12 -6.97 -9.54
C ALA A 44 -0.36 -6.77 -9.91
N SER A 45 -0.69 -6.76 -11.19
CA SER A 45 -2.07 -6.57 -11.67
C SER A 45 -2.97 -7.74 -11.30
N LEU A 46 -2.51 -8.99 -11.48
CA LEU A 46 -3.28 -10.19 -11.14
C LEU A 46 -3.54 -10.27 -9.63
N THR A 47 -2.50 -10.10 -8.81
CA THR A 47 -2.66 -10.14 -7.35
C THR A 47 -3.54 -8.99 -6.85
N GLY A 48 -3.45 -7.80 -7.45
CA GLY A 48 -4.33 -6.68 -7.15
C GLY A 48 -5.77 -6.98 -7.51
N PHE A 49 -6.02 -7.42 -8.75
CA PHE A 49 -7.34 -7.75 -9.27
C PHE A 49 -8.03 -8.84 -8.43
N PHE A 50 -7.38 -9.99 -8.23
CA PHE A 50 -7.95 -11.07 -7.42
C PHE A 50 -8.08 -10.68 -5.95
N GLY A 51 -7.13 -9.92 -5.40
CA GLY A 51 -7.23 -9.39 -4.04
C GLY A 51 -8.48 -8.53 -3.83
N LEU A 52 -8.77 -7.63 -4.77
CA LEU A 52 -9.95 -6.78 -4.73
C LEU A 52 -11.26 -7.56 -4.93
N LEU A 53 -11.27 -8.55 -5.84
CA LEU A 53 -12.42 -9.43 -6.01
C LEU A 53 -12.76 -10.20 -4.72
N ILE A 54 -11.74 -10.75 -4.06
CA ILE A 54 -11.93 -11.47 -2.80
C ILE A 54 -12.47 -10.53 -1.71
N LEU A 55 -11.99 -9.29 -1.62
CA LEU A 55 -12.53 -8.33 -0.66
C LEU A 55 -13.99 -7.97 -0.97
N TRP A 56 -14.30 -7.67 -2.23
CA TRP A 56 -15.62 -7.23 -2.65
C TRP A 56 -16.68 -8.32 -2.52
N PHE A 57 -16.40 -9.51 -3.06
CA PHE A 57 -17.36 -10.61 -3.12
C PHE A 57 -17.24 -11.58 -1.96
N GLY A 58 -16.05 -11.73 -1.38
CA GLY A 58 -15.81 -12.66 -0.26
C GLY A 58 -16.08 -12.07 1.11
N LEU A 59 -16.06 -10.74 1.26
CA LEU A 59 -16.35 -10.06 2.53
C LEU A 59 -17.54 -9.12 2.38
N ASN A 60 -17.32 -7.95 1.77
CA ASN A 60 -18.37 -6.99 1.46
C ASN A 60 -17.86 -5.90 0.50
N PRO A 61 -18.75 -5.19 -0.21
CA PRO A 61 -18.37 -4.12 -1.12
C PRO A 61 -17.54 -3.01 -0.48
N LEU A 62 -17.83 -2.65 0.78
CA LEU A 62 -17.06 -1.61 1.50
C LEU A 62 -15.59 -2.01 1.68
N SER A 63 -15.32 -3.28 2.01
CA SER A 63 -13.96 -3.81 2.13
C SER A 63 -13.22 -3.76 0.79
N GLY A 64 -13.93 -4.05 -0.31
CA GLY A 64 -13.40 -3.92 -1.67
C GLY A 64 -13.03 -2.48 -2.00
N ILE A 65 -13.90 -1.51 -1.68
CA ILE A 65 -13.65 -0.07 -1.89
C ILE A 65 -12.44 0.39 -1.07
N LEU A 66 -12.38 0.04 0.21
CA LEU A 66 -11.26 0.41 1.08
C LEU A 66 -9.93 -0.20 0.60
N GLY A 67 -9.96 -1.47 0.17
CA GLY A 67 -8.79 -2.13 -0.41
C GLY A 67 -8.33 -1.45 -1.70
N ALA A 68 -9.25 -1.09 -2.59
CA ALA A 68 -8.95 -0.39 -3.84
C ALA A 68 -8.36 1.00 -3.58
N LEU A 69 -8.96 1.73 -2.61
CA LEU A 69 -8.48 3.04 -2.19
C LEU A 69 -7.06 2.96 -1.60
N ALA A 70 -6.78 1.98 -0.74
CA ALA A 70 -5.45 1.77 -0.19
C ALA A 70 -4.41 1.48 -1.28
N LEU A 71 -4.73 0.59 -2.21
CA LEU A 71 -3.85 0.26 -3.33
C LEU A 71 -3.58 1.49 -4.20
N PHE A 72 -4.64 2.20 -4.59
CA PHE A 72 -4.54 3.39 -5.43
C PHE A 72 -3.72 4.49 -4.77
N LEU A 73 -4.03 4.85 -3.51
CA LEU A 73 -3.29 5.89 -2.78
C LEU A 73 -1.81 5.53 -2.62
N TYR A 74 -1.51 4.26 -2.33
CA TYR A 74 -0.13 3.83 -2.17
C TYR A 74 0.69 3.94 -3.48
N VAL A 75 0.10 3.48 -4.59
CA VAL A 75 0.78 3.40 -5.89
C VAL A 75 0.78 4.75 -6.62
N ALA A 76 -0.36 5.43 -6.70
CA ALA A 76 -0.53 6.62 -7.51
C ALA A 76 -0.19 7.93 -6.78
N ALA A 77 -0.40 8.00 -5.45
CA ALA A 77 -0.11 9.21 -4.68
C ALA A 77 1.22 9.09 -3.93
N TYR A 78 1.32 8.14 -3.00
CA TYR A 78 2.47 8.01 -2.11
C TYR A 78 3.79 7.71 -2.85
N THR A 79 3.79 6.72 -3.76
CA THR A 79 5.03 6.30 -4.43
C THR A 79 5.70 7.42 -5.23
N PRO A 80 5.00 8.22 -6.05
CA PRO A 80 5.61 9.38 -6.70
C PRO A 80 6.07 10.46 -5.72
N LEU A 81 5.28 10.72 -4.67
CA LEU A 81 5.56 11.77 -3.69
C LEU A 81 6.83 11.52 -2.88
N LYS A 82 7.23 10.26 -2.69
CA LYS A 82 8.53 9.91 -2.07
C LYS A 82 9.72 10.68 -2.68
N ARG A 83 9.63 11.06 -3.95
CA ARG A 83 10.70 11.76 -4.68
C ARG A 83 10.68 13.28 -4.50
N VAL A 84 9.59 13.84 -4.01
CA VAL A 84 9.37 15.30 -3.98
C VAL A 84 9.77 15.87 -2.62
N GLY A 85 9.45 15.19 -1.52
CA GLY A 85 9.80 15.67 -0.19
C GLY A 85 9.13 14.94 0.97
N PRO A 86 9.29 15.46 2.20
CA PRO A 86 8.82 14.81 3.44
C PRO A 86 7.29 14.69 3.52
N ILE A 87 6.55 15.44 2.68
CA ILE A 87 5.09 15.32 2.55
C ILE A 87 4.64 13.89 2.18
N ALA A 88 5.54 13.09 1.58
CA ALA A 88 5.30 11.68 1.30
C ALA A 88 4.91 10.88 2.55
N VAL A 89 5.46 11.21 3.73
CA VAL A 89 5.12 10.52 4.98
C VAL A 89 3.65 10.75 5.34
N PHE A 90 3.19 12.00 5.22
CA PHE A 90 1.80 12.36 5.48
C PHE A 90 0.84 11.70 4.50
N VAL A 91 1.15 11.72 3.20
CA VAL A 91 0.29 11.08 2.19
C VAL A 91 0.33 9.56 2.30
N GLY A 92 1.49 8.98 2.63
CA GLY A 92 1.66 7.55 2.87
C GLY A 92 0.94 7.03 4.11
N ALA A 93 0.65 7.90 5.08
CA ALA A 93 -0.08 7.53 6.28
C ALA A 93 -1.54 7.13 5.98
N PHE A 94 -2.17 7.72 4.95
CA PHE A 94 -3.53 7.37 4.55
C PHE A 94 -3.68 5.89 4.15
N PRO A 95 -2.98 5.37 3.13
CA PRO A 95 -3.08 3.95 2.79
C PRO A 95 -2.60 3.05 3.92
N GLY A 96 -1.63 3.50 4.73
CA GLY A 96 -1.15 2.76 5.90
C GLY A 96 -2.15 2.65 7.05
N ALA A 97 -3.11 3.58 7.15
CA ALA A 97 -4.12 3.61 8.20
C ALA A 97 -5.41 2.86 7.84
N ILE A 98 -5.61 2.51 6.57
CA ILE A 98 -6.78 1.76 6.10
C ILE A 98 -6.87 0.32 6.66
N PRO A 99 -5.79 -0.47 6.86
CA PRO A 99 -5.93 -1.89 7.21
C PRO A 99 -6.71 -2.18 8.51
N PRO A 100 -6.50 -1.49 9.64
CA PRO A 100 -7.31 -1.70 10.86
C PRO A 100 -8.79 -1.35 10.65
N MET A 101 -9.06 -0.24 9.96
CA MET A 101 -10.42 0.17 9.59
C MET A 101 -11.10 -0.88 8.70
N LEU A 102 -10.40 -1.35 7.67
CA LEU A 102 -10.85 -2.38 6.75
C LEU A 102 -11.16 -3.68 7.50
N GLY A 103 -10.30 -4.09 8.44
CA GLY A 103 -10.55 -5.28 9.25
C GLY A 103 -11.85 -5.23 10.04
N TYR A 104 -12.18 -4.06 10.62
CA TYR A 104 -13.47 -3.88 11.31
C TYR A 104 -14.64 -3.94 10.33
N VAL A 105 -14.57 -3.17 9.24
CA VAL A 105 -15.62 -3.12 8.21
C VAL A 105 -15.83 -4.49 7.55
N ALA A 106 -14.77 -5.29 7.40
CA ALA A 106 -14.83 -6.66 6.91
C ALA A 106 -15.65 -7.57 7.83
N ALA A 107 -15.50 -7.42 9.15
CA ALA A 107 -16.18 -8.25 10.13
C ALA A 107 -17.64 -7.82 10.38
N THR A 108 -17.91 -6.52 10.36
CA THR A 108 -19.22 -5.97 10.76
C THR A 108 -20.09 -5.52 9.59
N GLY A 109 -19.49 -5.22 8.43
CA GLY A 109 -20.17 -4.57 7.31
C GLY A 109 -20.60 -3.12 7.59
N ASP A 110 -20.20 -2.55 8.74
CA ASP A 110 -20.62 -1.22 9.18
C ASP A 110 -19.50 -0.20 9.06
N PHE A 111 -19.86 1.00 8.63
CA PHE A 111 -18.97 2.15 8.54
C PHE A 111 -19.47 3.25 9.48
N GLY A 112 -18.97 3.20 10.72
CA GLY A 112 -19.34 4.12 11.79
C GLY A 112 -18.14 4.70 12.53
N LEU A 113 -18.36 5.06 13.80
CA LEU A 113 -17.34 5.70 14.62
C LEU A 113 -16.11 4.80 14.88
N ILE A 114 -16.33 3.52 15.18
CA ILE A 114 -15.26 2.57 15.53
C ILE A 114 -14.22 2.42 14.40
N PRO A 115 -14.60 2.10 13.14
CA PRO A 115 -13.63 2.01 12.04
C PRO A 115 -12.89 3.34 11.81
N GLY A 116 -13.56 4.48 11.98
CA GLY A 116 -12.93 5.80 11.92
C GLY A 116 -11.91 6.05 13.04
N VAL A 117 -12.19 5.62 14.26
CA VAL A 117 -11.23 5.70 15.39
C VAL A 117 -10.03 4.79 15.15
N LEU A 118 -10.24 3.58 14.62
CA LEU A 118 -9.13 2.67 14.26
C LEU A 118 -8.24 3.28 13.17
N PHE A 119 -8.84 3.91 12.16
CA PHE A 119 -8.10 4.67 11.16
C PHE A 119 -7.30 5.80 11.80
N ALA A 120 -7.94 6.65 12.60
CA ALA A 120 -7.31 7.83 13.21
C ALA A 120 -6.16 7.43 14.16
N ALA A 121 -6.35 6.40 14.97
CA ALA A 121 -5.32 5.88 15.86
C ALA A 121 -4.09 5.41 15.08
N GLN A 122 -4.30 4.61 14.02
CA GLN A 122 -3.21 4.12 13.18
C GLN A 122 -2.53 5.25 12.41
N PHE A 123 -3.29 6.20 11.87
CA PHE A 123 -2.78 7.37 11.15
C PHE A 123 -1.90 8.24 12.04
N MET A 124 -2.37 8.53 13.26
CA MET A 124 -1.62 9.37 14.21
C MET A 124 -0.37 8.68 14.74
N TRP A 125 -0.44 7.36 15.00
CA TRP A 125 0.68 6.59 15.51
C TRP A 125 1.86 6.49 14.53
N GLN A 126 1.60 6.54 13.22
CA GLN A 126 2.63 6.41 12.19
C GLN A 126 3.67 7.53 12.21
N PHE A 127 3.28 8.77 12.52
CA PHE A 127 4.20 9.91 12.51
C PHE A 127 5.32 9.81 13.54
N PRO A 128 5.05 9.64 14.85
CA PRO A 128 6.11 9.50 15.84
C PRO A 128 6.97 8.27 15.54
N HIS A 129 6.39 7.18 15.03
CA HIS A 129 7.16 5.98 14.67
C HIS A 129 8.11 6.21 13.48
N PHE A 130 7.63 6.76 12.36
CA PHE A 130 8.45 6.97 11.17
C PHE A 130 9.50 8.04 11.39
N TRP A 131 9.14 9.15 12.05
CA TRP A 131 10.12 10.16 12.41
C TRP A 131 11.12 9.61 13.42
N ALA A 132 10.70 8.69 14.32
CA ALA A 132 11.59 8.06 15.28
C ALA A 132 12.72 7.20 14.68
N ILE A 133 12.71 6.92 13.38
CA ILE A 133 13.68 6.05 12.68
C ILE A 133 14.40 6.82 11.56
N ALA A 134 14.01 8.08 11.31
CA ALA A 134 14.48 8.87 10.17
C ALA A 134 15.82 9.59 10.40
N TRP A 135 16.64 9.13 11.34
CA TRP A 135 17.92 9.73 11.75
C TRP A 135 19.12 8.81 11.53
#